data_AF-A0A356J7I7-F1
#
_entry.id   AF-A0A356J7I7-F1
#
_cell.length_a   1.000
_cell.length_b   1.000
_cell.length_c   1.000
_cell.angle_alpha   90.00
_cell.angle_beta   90.00
_cell.angle_gamma   90.00
#
_symmetry.space_group_name_H-M   'P 1'
#
loop_
_entity.id
_entity.type
_entity.pdbx_description
1 polymer ?
#
loop_
_entity_poly.entity_id
_entity_poly.type
_entity_poly.pdbx_seq_one_letter_code
_entity_poly.pdbx_strand_id
1 'polypeptide(L)'
;MNGTYPTDATLLGNVYLFDITNKTSYTGEDFFFLEIKYLEEISYSSTLFGRRFLAFYNGVTEKWEELPSSDNPDKQLVQALIYLPYARLAVFQESVPEFGKASWYAYKECDCAASPDYAKGTYLVVSRTEDPTKAVTVRVNDYGPDRSVHPDRIIDLDRIAFQKLASLGAGVINVQVKFLQ
;
A
#
# COMPACT_ATOMS: atom_id res chain seq x y z
N MET A 1 -21.44 5.70 14.55
CA MET A 1 -21.23 4.24 14.40
C MET A 1 -19.78 4.00 14.75
N ASN A 2 -19.47 3.42 15.91
CA ASN A 2 -18.10 3.29 16.41
C ASN A 2 -17.57 1.86 16.19
N GLY A 3 -17.52 1.42 14.93
CA GLY A 3 -16.65 0.30 14.59
C GLY A 3 -15.21 0.82 14.57
N THR A 4 -14.28 0.15 15.24
CA THR A 4 -12.87 0.54 15.22
C THR A 4 -12.32 0.25 13.82
N TYR A 5 -11.75 1.26 13.16
CA TYR A 5 -11.08 1.07 11.86
C TYR A 5 -9.91 0.09 11.99
N PRO A 6 -9.49 -0.56 10.88
CA PRO A 6 -8.28 -1.38 10.89
C PRO A 6 -7.13 -0.58 11.50
N THR A 7 -6.36 -1.23 12.38
CA THR A 7 -5.19 -0.61 13.00
C THR A 7 -4.23 -0.17 11.91
N ASP A 8 -3.65 1.01 12.06
CA ASP A 8 -2.69 1.61 11.11
C ASP A 8 -3.23 1.91 9.71
N ALA A 9 -4.56 2.00 9.54
CA ALA A 9 -5.19 2.42 8.29
C ALA A 9 -6.21 3.57 8.47
N THR A 10 -6.37 4.39 7.43
CA THR A 10 -7.33 5.49 7.38
C THR A 10 -8.43 5.20 6.36
N LEU A 11 -9.65 5.66 6.65
CA LEU A 11 -10.79 5.55 5.73
C LEU A 11 -10.61 6.52 4.57
N LEU A 12 -10.67 6.02 3.33
CA LEU A 12 -10.69 6.82 2.11
C LEU A 12 -12.12 6.95 1.57
N GLY A 13 -12.76 8.08 1.87
CA GLY A 13 -14.08 8.42 1.35
C GLY A 13 -15.24 7.88 2.19
N ASN A 14 -16.26 7.34 1.53
CA ASN A 14 -17.53 6.96 2.16
C ASN A 14 -17.59 5.46 2.50
N VAL A 15 -18.47 5.14 3.45
CA VAL A 15 -18.94 3.77 3.65
C VAL A 15 -20.11 3.51 2.70
N TYR A 16 -19.99 2.47 1.90
CA TYR A 16 -21.02 2.02 0.97
C TYR A 16 -21.80 0.87 1.57
N LEU A 17 -23.08 0.76 1.23
CA LEU A 17 -23.90 -0.39 1.56
C LEU A 17 -24.43 -0.98 0.26
N PHE A 18 -24.27 -2.29 0.09
CA PHE A 18 -24.99 -3.02 -0.94
C PHE A 18 -25.83 -4.14 -0.32
N ASP A 19 -26.99 -4.39 -0.91
CA ASP A 19 -27.91 -5.46 -0.54
C ASP A 19 -28.53 -6.03 -1.82
N ILE A 20 -28.38 -7.34 -2.02
CA ILE A 20 -29.07 -8.06 -3.08
C ILE A 20 -30.47 -8.39 -2.59
N THR A 21 -31.45 -7.72 -3.18
CA THR A 21 -32.85 -7.80 -2.76
C THR A 21 -33.46 -9.18 -3.02
N ASN A 22 -33.08 -9.85 -4.10
CA ASN A 22 -33.52 -11.21 -4.42
C ASN A 22 -32.60 -12.26 -3.78
N LYS A 23 -32.68 -12.43 -2.46
CA LYS A 23 -31.79 -13.34 -1.72
C LYS A 23 -31.97 -14.81 -2.10
N THR A 24 -33.14 -15.20 -2.59
CA THR A 24 -33.44 -16.58 -2.98
C THR A 24 -32.77 -16.99 -4.29
N SER A 25 -32.31 -16.04 -5.12
CA SER A 25 -31.52 -16.33 -6.31
C SER A 25 -30.02 -16.41 -6.05
N TYR A 26 -29.56 -16.08 -4.84
CA TYR A 26 -28.15 -16.11 -4.50
C TYR A 26 -27.81 -17.40 -3.73
N THR A 27 -27.04 -18.28 -4.36
CA THR A 27 -26.66 -19.57 -3.79
C THR A 27 -25.41 -19.51 -2.90
N GLY A 28 -24.73 -18.36 -2.85
CA GLY A 28 -23.43 -18.21 -2.17
C GLY A 28 -22.23 -18.71 -2.98
N GLU A 29 -22.47 -19.30 -4.16
CA GLU A 29 -21.41 -19.81 -5.03
C GLU A 29 -20.87 -18.73 -5.98
N ASP A 30 -21.71 -17.75 -6.33
CA ASP A 30 -21.33 -16.64 -7.19
C ASP A 30 -20.61 -15.54 -6.40
N PHE A 31 -19.59 -14.94 -7.00
CA PHE A 31 -18.94 -13.74 -6.46
C PHE A 31 -19.41 -12.47 -7.18
N PHE A 32 -19.30 -11.35 -6.49
CA PHE A 32 -19.45 -10.02 -7.08
C PHE A 32 -18.09 -9.39 -7.27
N PHE A 33 -17.89 -8.78 -8.43
CA PHE A 33 -16.77 -7.91 -8.70
C PHE A 33 -17.14 -6.49 -8.28
N LEU A 34 -16.45 -5.96 -7.28
CA LEU A 34 -16.66 -4.62 -6.77
C LEU A 34 -15.61 -3.69 -7.33
N GLU A 35 -16.02 -2.49 -7.74
CA GLU A 35 -15.13 -1.37 -8.02
C GLU A 35 -15.62 -0.17 -7.22
N ILE A 36 -14.78 0.34 -6.30
CA ILE A 36 -15.11 1.54 -5.53
C ILE A 36 -14.07 2.60 -5.82
N LYS A 37 -14.56 3.75 -6.32
CA LYS A 37 -13.74 4.95 -6.46
C LYS A 37 -13.49 5.58 -5.10
N TYR A 38 -12.26 5.98 -4.85
CA TYR A 38 -11.92 6.81 -3.69
C TYR A 38 -11.67 8.25 -4.14
N LEU A 39 -11.98 9.19 -3.25
CA LEU A 39 -11.71 10.60 -3.47
C LEU A 39 -10.33 10.90 -2.86
N GLU A 40 -9.37 11.23 -3.70
CA GLU A 40 -8.07 11.75 -3.23
C GLU A 40 -8.01 13.24 -3.54
N GLU A 41 -7.82 14.09 -2.52
CA GLU A 41 -7.45 15.48 -2.78
C GLU A 41 -6.06 15.47 -3.42
N ILE A 42 -5.97 15.98 -4.66
CA ILE A 42 -4.71 16.06 -5.41
C ILE A 42 -3.77 17.01 -4.66
N SER A 43 -2.92 16.44 -3.82
CA SER A 43 -1.79 17.11 -3.18
C SER A 43 -0.49 16.42 -3.60
N TYR A 44 0.66 17.00 -3.23
CA TYR A 44 1.98 16.38 -3.40
C TYR A 44 2.06 14.94 -2.81
N SER A 45 1.11 14.56 -1.95
CA SER A 45 0.90 13.20 -1.41
C SER A 45 0.48 12.16 -2.45
N SER A 46 0.13 12.52 -3.69
CA SER A 46 -0.41 11.57 -4.68
C SER A 46 0.60 10.49 -5.11
N THR A 47 1.89 10.67 -4.84
CA THR A 47 2.94 9.66 -5.07
C THR A 47 3.41 8.97 -3.78
N LEU A 48 2.96 9.46 -2.62
CA LEU A 48 3.33 8.96 -1.29
C LEU A 48 2.08 8.41 -0.61
N PHE A 49 1.79 7.13 -0.86
CA PHE A 49 0.62 6.47 -0.29
C PHE A 49 0.96 5.04 0.13
N GLY A 50 0.28 4.60 1.19
CA GLY A 50 0.30 3.20 1.62
C GLY A 50 -0.62 2.34 0.77
N ARG A 51 -0.62 1.05 1.05
CA ARG A 51 -1.49 0.08 0.37
C ARG A 51 -2.95 0.46 0.56
N ARG A 52 -3.73 0.40 -0.53
CA ARG A 52 -5.18 0.63 -0.50
C ARG A 52 -5.94 -0.67 -0.71
N PHE A 53 -7.00 -0.89 0.07
CA PHE A 53 -7.78 -2.12 0.04
C PHE A 53 -9.25 -1.87 0.37
N LEU A 54 -10.15 -2.72 -0.15
CA LEU A 54 -11.53 -2.80 0.33
C LEU A 54 -11.59 -3.66 1.57
N ALA A 55 -12.40 -3.23 2.53
CA ALA A 55 -12.83 -4.07 3.63
C ALA A 55 -14.34 -4.04 3.78
N PHE A 56 -14.90 -5.11 4.33
CA PHE A 56 -16.29 -5.16 4.74
C PHE A 56 -16.42 -5.12 6.26
N TYR A 57 -17.50 -4.54 6.78
CA TYR A 57 -17.77 -4.57 8.22
C TYR A 57 -18.43 -5.89 8.60
N ASN A 58 -17.72 -6.71 9.37
CA ASN A 58 -18.26 -7.93 9.97
C ASN A 58 -19.00 -7.57 11.27
N GLY A 59 -20.33 -7.63 11.22
CA GLY A 59 -21.17 -7.31 12.37
C GLY A 59 -21.12 -8.33 13.52
N VAL A 60 -20.55 -9.52 13.31
CA VAL A 60 -20.37 -10.55 14.35
C VAL A 60 -19.11 -10.26 15.18
N THR A 61 -18.02 -9.90 14.51
CA THR A 61 -16.72 -9.60 15.16
C THR A 61 -16.57 -8.13 15.52
N GLU A 62 -17.49 -7.28 15.05
CA GLU A 62 -17.48 -5.82 15.15
C GLU A 62 -16.21 -5.18 14.56
N LYS A 63 -15.67 -5.81 13.51
CA LYS A 63 -14.41 -5.41 12.87
C LYS A 63 -14.58 -5.22 11.37
N TRP A 64 -13.71 -4.40 10.81
CA TRP A 64 -13.48 -4.34 9.37
C TRP A 64 -12.55 -5.49 8.97
N GLU A 65 -12.99 -6.30 8.01
CA GLU A 65 -12.25 -7.44 7.49
C GLU A 65 -11.91 -7.18 6.03
N GLU A 66 -10.62 -7.31 5.70
CA GLU A 66 -10.10 -7.04 4.37
C GLU A 66 -10.62 -8.03 3.33
N LEU A 67 -10.94 -7.53 2.15
CA LEU A 67 -11.22 -8.31 0.96
C LEU A 67 -9.95 -8.45 0.11
N PRO A 68 -9.78 -9.56 -0.65
CA PRO A 68 -8.73 -9.68 -1.65
C PRO A 68 -8.83 -8.55 -2.68
N SER A 69 -7.99 -7.53 -2.52
CA SER A 69 -8.13 -6.24 -3.20
C SER A 69 -6.98 -5.97 -4.16
N SER A 70 -7.28 -5.22 -5.23
CA SER A 70 -6.29 -4.64 -6.13
C SER A 70 -6.54 -3.14 -6.28
N ASP A 71 -5.51 -2.33 -6.05
CA ASP A 71 -5.56 -0.88 -6.23
C ASP A 71 -5.26 -0.49 -7.69
N ASN A 72 -5.88 0.61 -8.16
CA ASN A 72 -5.58 1.28 -9.41
C ASN A 72 -5.50 2.79 -9.17
N PRO A 73 -4.30 3.31 -8.82
CA PRO A 73 -4.08 4.72 -8.56
C PRO A 73 -4.47 5.66 -9.71
N ASP A 74 -4.17 5.27 -10.95
CA ASP A 74 -4.44 6.08 -12.15
C ASP A 74 -5.94 6.34 -12.35
N LYS A 75 -6.78 5.36 -11.99
CA LYS A 75 -8.25 5.46 -12.08
C LYS A 75 -8.92 5.82 -10.76
N GLN A 76 -8.13 5.99 -9.69
CA GLN A 76 -8.58 6.25 -8.33
C GLN A 76 -9.67 5.26 -7.87
N LEU A 77 -9.43 3.96 -8.08
CA LEU A 77 -10.37 2.92 -7.67
C LEU A 77 -9.64 1.72 -7.08
N VAL A 78 -10.32 1.05 -6.16
CA VAL A 78 -9.90 -0.26 -5.66
C VAL A 78 -10.95 -1.29 -6.06
N GLN A 79 -10.48 -2.47 -6.46
CA GLN A 79 -11.30 -3.58 -6.91
C GLN A 79 -11.18 -4.74 -5.93
N ALA A 80 -12.26 -5.49 -5.71
CA ALA A 80 -12.23 -6.69 -4.89
C ALA A 80 -13.31 -7.70 -5.28
N LEU A 81 -13.11 -8.95 -4.86
CA LEU A 81 -14.11 -10.02 -4.96
C LEU A 81 -14.82 -10.20 -3.62
N ILE A 82 -16.14 -10.40 -3.66
CA ILE A 82 -16.94 -10.70 -2.46
C ILE A 82 -18.02 -11.74 -2.74
N TYR A 83 -18.27 -12.63 -1.77
CA TYR A 83 -19.32 -13.66 -1.81
C TYR A 83 -20.48 -13.35 -0.84
N LEU A 84 -20.54 -12.13 -0.33
CA LEU A 84 -21.62 -11.73 0.57
C LEU A 84 -22.75 -11.15 -0.27
N PRO A 85 -24.02 -11.54 -0.05
CA PRO A 85 -25.16 -10.92 -0.73
C PRO A 85 -25.49 -9.52 -0.19
N TYR A 86 -24.84 -9.15 0.91
CA TYR A 86 -25.00 -7.88 1.60
C TYR A 86 -23.70 -7.54 2.32
N ALA A 87 -23.21 -6.32 2.18
CA ALA A 87 -22.12 -5.83 3.02
C ALA A 87 -22.12 -4.30 3.13
N ARG A 88 -21.58 -3.83 4.26
CA ARG A 88 -21.05 -2.47 4.38
C ARG A 88 -19.59 -2.51 3.96
N LEU A 89 -19.20 -1.66 3.03
CA LEU A 89 -17.90 -1.65 2.40
C LEU A 89 -17.24 -0.28 2.57
N ALA A 90 -15.92 -0.27 2.64
CA ALA A 90 -15.13 0.95 2.64
C ALA A 90 -13.76 0.68 2.03
N VAL A 91 -13.16 1.74 1.47
CA VAL A 91 -11.76 1.73 1.04
C VAL A 91 -10.91 2.26 2.17
N PHE A 92 -9.84 1.54 2.51
CA PHE A 92 -8.86 1.93 3.50
C PHE A 92 -7.50 2.14 2.86
N GLN A 93 -6.67 2.97 3.46
CA GLN A 93 -5.26 3.15 3.11
C GLN A 93 -4.38 2.94 4.34
N GLU A 94 -3.37 2.10 4.21
CA GLU A 94 -2.36 1.92 5.26
C GLU A 94 -1.53 3.20 5.46
N SER A 95 -1.13 3.43 6.70
CA SER A 95 -0.37 4.61 7.11
C SER A 95 1.08 4.58 6.66
N VAL A 96 1.67 3.39 6.54
CA VAL A 96 3.03 3.19 6.04
C VAL A 96 3.03 3.32 4.52
N PRO A 97 3.77 4.28 3.94
CA PRO A 97 3.85 4.40 2.49
C PRO A 97 4.54 3.20 1.85
N GLU A 98 3.89 2.57 0.87
CA GLU A 98 4.53 1.58 0.00
C GLU A 98 5.11 2.24 -1.24
N PHE A 99 4.51 3.34 -1.70
CA PHE A 99 4.95 4.08 -2.88
C PHE A 99 5.61 5.39 -2.47
N GLY A 100 6.70 5.73 -3.16
CA GLY A 100 7.44 6.96 -2.92
C GLY A 100 8.77 6.96 -3.64
N LYS A 101 9.68 7.83 -3.21
CA LYS A 101 11.03 7.94 -3.79
C LYS A 101 12.06 7.13 -2.99
N ALA A 102 13.02 6.57 -3.70
CA ALA A 102 14.25 6.03 -3.14
C ALA A 102 15.45 6.88 -3.57
N SER A 103 16.39 7.10 -2.66
CA SER A 103 17.73 7.60 -3.01
C SER A 103 18.80 6.59 -2.64
N TRP A 104 20.07 6.99 -2.71
CA TRP A 104 21.17 6.13 -2.29
C TRP A 104 22.26 6.86 -1.48
N TYR A 105 22.97 6.08 -0.68
CA TYR A 105 24.20 6.46 0.01
C TYR A 105 25.33 5.45 -0.26
N ALA A 106 26.58 5.87 -0.09
CA ALA A 106 27.73 4.97 -0.19
C ALA A 106 28.31 4.73 1.22
N TYR A 107 28.01 3.59 1.84
CA TYR A 107 28.50 3.30 3.20
C TYR A 107 28.95 1.86 3.42
N LYS A 108 28.06 0.86 3.27
CA LYS A 108 28.35 -0.53 3.66
C LYS A 108 28.58 -1.49 2.51
N GLU A 109 28.25 -1.08 1.29
CA GLU A 109 28.36 -1.92 0.09
C GLU A 109 27.56 -3.23 0.22
N CYS A 110 26.32 -3.13 0.72
CA CYS A 110 25.42 -4.27 0.95
C CYS A 110 24.04 -4.11 0.31
N ASP A 111 23.30 -5.21 0.23
CA ASP A 111 21.85 -5.19 -0.04
C ASP A 111 21.08 -4.74 1.21
N CYS A 112 21.19 -3.46 1.51
CA CYS A 112 20.71 -2.88 2.75
C CYS A 112 20.17 -1.47 2.52
N ALA A 113 19.36 -1.00 3.47
CA ALA A 113 18.68 0.28 3.37
C ALA A 113 18.46 0.96 4.73
N ALA A 114 18.29 2.28 4.70
CA ALA A 114 17.68 3.04 5.77
C ALA A 114 16.18 3.19 5.49
N SER A 115 15.34 2.99 6.50
CA SER A 115 13.91 3.26 6.42
C SER A 115 13.43 3.97 7.69
N PRO A 116 12.49 4.94 7.59
CA PRO A 116 11.88 5.55 8.77
C PRO A 116 10.65 4.77 9.25
N ASP A 117 10.05 3.93 8.40
CA ASP A 117 8.80 3.21 8.69
C ASP A 117 9.03 1.75 9.11
N TYR A 118 10.12 1.13 8.65
CA TYR A 118 10.42 -0.27 8.91
C TYR A 118 11.54 -0.41 9.93
N ALA A 119 11.34 -1.27 10.94
CA ALA A 119 12.33 -1.49 11.98
C ALA A 119 13.65 -2.10 11.43
N LYS A 120 14.78 -1.77 12.07
CA LYS A 120 16.07 -2.39 11.74
C LYS A 120 15.99 -3.91 11.88
N GLY A 121 16.58 -4.62 10.92
CA GLY A 121 16.60 -6.08 10.86
C GLY A 121 15.52 -6.68 9.95
N THR A 122 14.52 -5.91 9.56
CA THR A 122 13.47 -6.35 8.63
C THR A 122 13.99 -6.47 7.20
N TYR A 123 13.27 -7.23 6.38
CA TYR A 123 13.57 -7.42 4.96
C TYR A 123 12.46 -6.79 4.13
N LEU A 124 12.86 -6.05 3.10
CA LEU A 124 11.96 -5.35 2.20
C LEU A 124 12.27 -5.76 0.76
N VAL A 125 11.24 -5.88 -0.06
CA VAL A 125 11.38 -5.93 -1.52
C VAL A 125 11.15 -4.53 -2.06
N VAL A 126 12.16 -3.98 -2.72
CA VAL A 126 12.12 -2.66 -3.35
C VAL A 126 12.12 -2.85 -4.85
N SER A 127 11.10 -2.38 -5.54
CA SER A 127 10.98 -2.44 -6.99
C SER A 127 10.85 -1.05 -7.59
N ARG A 128 11.37 -0.86 -8.80
CA ARG A 128 11.18 0.39 -9.53
C ARG A 128 9.75 0.45 -10.08
N THR A 129 9.04 1.56 -9.88
CA THR A 129 7.63 1.66 -10.31
C THR A 129 7.47 1.60 -11.83
N GLU A 130 8.39 2.21 -12.59
CA GLU A 130 8.32 2.22 -14.06
C GLU A 130 8.78 0.90 -14.71
N ASP A 131 9.49 0.05 -13.97
CA ASP A 131 9.92 -1.28 -14.42
C ASP A 131 9.97 -2.25 -13.21
N PRO A 132 8.84 -2.89 -12.85
CA PRO A 132 8.78 -3.78 -11.69
C PRO A 132 9.69 -5.01 -11.78
N THR A 133 10.24 -5.33 -12.97
CA THR A 133 11.24 -6.41 -13.11
C THR A 133 12.58 -6.04 -12.49
N LYS A 134 12.84 -4.74 -12.29
CA LYS A 134 13.95 -4.22 -11.50
C LYS A 134 13.54 -4.18 -10.04
N ALA A 135 13.93 -5.23 -9.32
CA ALA A 135 13.68 -5.36 -7.89
C ALA A 135 14.91 -5.86 -7.13
N VAL A 136 15.00 -5.49 -5.85
CA VAL A 136 16.06 -5.94 -4.93
C VAL A 136 15.45 -6.21 -3.55
N THR A 137 15.86 -7.31 -2.91
CA THR A 137 15.56 -7.55 -1.49
C THR A 137 16.65 -6.89 -0.65
N VAL A 138 16.27 -6.05 0.30
CA VAL A 138 17.20 -5.33 1.18
C VAL A 138 16.89 -5.59 2.64
N ARG A 139 17.93 -5.57 3.48
CA ARG A 139 17.76 -5.56 4.94
C ARG A 139 17.82 -4.13 5.47
N VAL A 140 16.83 -3.73 6.27
CA VAL A 140 16.87 -2.43 6.94
C VAL A 140 17.97 -2.46 7.99
N ASN A 141 18.95 -1.56 7.88
CA ASN A 141 20.08 -1.48 8.79
C ASN A 141 20.23 -0.10 9.45
N ASP A 142 19.49 0.90 8.95
CA ASP A 142 19.52 2.24 9.49
C ASP A 142 18.17 2.96 9.49
N TYR A 143 18.11 4.09 10.17
CA TYR A 143 16.96 4.99 10.17
C TYR A 143 17.19 6.16 9.22
N GLY A 144 16.13 6.59 8.55
CA GLY A 144 16.14 7.63 7.51
C GLY A 144 15.43 7.12 6.26
N PRO A 145 15.12 7.98 5.28
CA PRO A 145 15.38 9.43 5.23
C PRO A 145 14.59 10.25 6.26
N ASP A 146 15.10 11.44 6.58
CA ASP A 146 14.36 12.44 7.36
C ASP A 146 13.26 13.08 6.51
N ARG A 147 12.00 12.74 6.80
CA ARG A 147 10.83 13.25 6.07
C ARG A 147 10.59 14.75 6.24
N SER A 148 11.20 15.41 7.21
CA SER A 148 11.14 16.88 7.31
C SER A 148 11.98 17.57 6.22
N VAL A 149 12.99 16.87 5.69
CA VAL A 149 13.89 17.35 4.63
C VAL A 149 13.52 16.75 3.26
N HIS A 150 13.13 15.47 3.25
CA HIS A 150 12.77 14.71 2.06
C HIS A 150 11.40 14.05 2.25
N PRO A 151 10.30 14.83 2.16
CA PRO A 151 8.97 14.36 2.55
C PRO A 151 8.45 13.21 1.70
N ASP A 152 8.91 13.08 0.45
CA ASP A 152 8.49 12.08 -0.53
C ASP A 152 9.44 10.86 -0.59
N ARG A 153 10.53 10.86 0.18
CA ARG A 153 11.49 9.77 0.18
C ARG A 153 11.14 8.78 1.30
N ILE A 154 10.97 7.51 0.92
CA ILE A 154 10.52 6.46 1.84
C ILE A 154 11.63 5.50 2.22
N ILE A 155 12.72 5.49 1.46
CA ILE A 155 13.84 4.59 1.68
C ILE A 155 15.13 5.18 1.10
N ASP A 156 16.24 4.99 1.80
CA ASP A 156 17.58 5.27 1.27
C ASP A 156 18.34 3.94 1.13
N LEU A 157 18.74 3.61 -0.10
CA LEU A 157 19.43 2.36 -0.41
C LEU A 157 20.94 2.53 -0.28
N ASP A 158 21.67 1.49 0.12
CA ASP A 158 23.10 1.47 -0.16
C ASP A 158 23.32 1.42 -1.69
N ARG A 159 24.40 2.06 -2.16
CA ARG A 159 24.73 2.20 -3.58
C ARG A 159 24.64 0.89 -4.36
N ILE A 160 25.03 -0.25 -3.76
CA ILE A 160 25.03 -1.56 -4.44
C ILE A 160 23.58 -2.05 -4.66
N ALA A 161 22.69 -1.83 -3.70
CA ALA A 161 21.27 -2.14 -3.85
C ALA A 161 20.63 -1.21 -4.89
N PHE A 162 20.91 0.09 -4.84
CA PHE A 162 20.37 1.07 -5.80
C PHE A 162 20.78 0.76 -7.24
N GLN A 163 22.04 0.34 -7.46
CA GLN A 163 22.55 -0.02 -8.79
C GLN A 163 21.79 -1.16 -9.46
N LYS A 164 21.10 -2.01 -8.70
CA LYS A 164 20.23 -3.06 -9.24
C LYS A 164 18.92 -2.51 -9.80
N LEU A 165 18.51 -1.33 -9.35
CA LEU A 165 17.28 -0.64 -9.78
C LEU A 165 17.54 0.39 -10.87
N ALA A 166 18.61 1.19 -10.73
CA ALA A 166 18.95 2.29 -11.64
C ALA A 166 20.43 2.66 -11.60
N SER A 167 20.91 3.45 -12.56
CA SER A 167 22.26 4.01 -12.51
C SER A 167 22.39 5.04 -11.38
N LEU A 168 23.56 5.11 -10.72
CA LEU A 168 23.78 6.04 -9.61
C LEU A 168 23.54 7.52 -9.98
N GLY A 169 23.81 7.89 -11.24
CA GLY A 169 23.57 9.24 -11.76
C GLY A 169 22.10 9.66 -11.81
N ALA A 170 21.16 8.72 -11.69
CA ALA A 170 19.75 9.04 -11.51
C ALA A 170 19.50 9.78 -10.19
N GLY A 171 20.30 9.48 -9.15
CA GLY A 171 20.22 10.06 -7.81
C GLY A 171 18.99 9.60 -7.01
N VAL A 172 17.80 9.75 -7.58
CA VAL A 172 16.50 9.43 -6.97
C VAL A 172 15.61 8.75 -8.02
N ILE A 173 14.86 7.72 -7.60
CA ILE A 173 13.90 7.01 -8.45
C ILE A 173 12.58 6.78 -7.71
N ASN A 174 11.49 6.56 -8.45
CA ASN A 174 10.23 6.12 -7.86
C ASN A 174 10.28 4.61 -7.60
N VAL A 175 9.86 4.20 -6.41
CA VAL A 175 9.86 2.79 -6.00
C VAL A 175 8.54 2.39 -5.34
N GLN A 176 8.28 1.09 -5.38
CA GLN A 176 7.40 0.42 -4.46
C GLN A 176 8.24 -0.36 -3.44
N VAL A 177 7.86 -0.29 -2.16
CA VAL A 177 8.47 -1.01 -1.05
C VAL A 177 7.42 -1.93 -0.44
N LYS A 178 7.72 -3.24 -0.40
CA LYS A 178 6.88 -4.25 0.24
C LYS A 178 7.62 -4.91 1.40
N PHE A 179 6.94 -5.04 2.52
CA PHE A 179 7.44 -5.78 3.67
C PHE A 179 7.50 -7.29 3.36
N LEU A 180 8.63 -7.92 3.63
CA LEU A 180 8.78 -9.37 3.56
C LEU A 180 8.56 -9.94 4.97
N GLN A 181 7.44 -10.63 5.18
CA GLN A 181 7.11 -11.31 6.44
C GLN A 181 8.01 -12.52 6.67
#